data_AF-A0A7S3S018-F1
#
_entry.id   AF-A0A7S3S018-F1
#
_cell.length_a   1.000
_cell.length_b   1.000
_cell.length_c   1.000
_cell.angle_alpha   90.00
_cell.angle_beta   90.00
_cell.angle_gamma   90.00
#
_symmetry.space_group_name_H-M   'P 1'
#
loop_
_entity.id
_entity.type
_entity.pdbx_description
1 polymer ?
#
loop_
_entity_poly.entity_id
_entity_poly.type
_entity_poly.pdbx_seq_one_letter_code
_entity_poly.pdbx_strand_id
1 'polypeptide(L)'
;MEHCFNWHLPPKPDLVVVEYAVNFDTTVDEDAASFERLLRQLLKLPGAPAVLLLNTLELMVHPASWGANVQRIFFSGCDGYGCLKAPPWADSNDLAFPYEAKAEDAIVRLAGYYGVPSVSLRGALYSELKSNSTRWPLKQLFHDRHHPAAWGHSLMAQLVIDRIRAALDAVAARRSAGSRPQSVCAAVSAEAAAGTPGPSGYPLLAPLLSPSVEAPVGLCLKGDELTRAMLNSSTFAYRVEGTDAKMKPGIIGTAPGEHAEFCIDVDRLGRGERFTVLLGHLVSYEHMGIARVTCEGECSCPAEEVDAFVKGGQFSVFKAKVLELARARAPAAKPPPRAGCGCQLRLEILPKSGSGEFKFKVLSLMTASKPGQLKFGHQAGFNVRPEEPRTEKTEQWLTDSTNRVRERERKGELPPWAKTEAKAAG
;
A
#
# COMPACT_ATOMS: atom_id res chain seq x y z
N MET A 1 -0.57 -1.40 -6.91
CA MET A 1 -0.95 -0.42 -5.85
C MET A 1 -2.44 -0.10 -5.84
N GLU A 2 -3.11 -0.23 -6.97
CA GLU A 2 -4.54 0.02 -7.21
C GLU A 2 -5.48 -1.07 -6.68
N HIS A 3 -4.98 -2.26 -6.34
CA HIS A 3 -5.81 -3.39 -5.92
C HIS A 3 -6.17 -3.30 -4.45
N CYS A 4 -7.41 -3.66 -4.13
CA CYS A 4 -7.93 -3.66 -2.75
C CYS A 4 -7.87 -2.29 -2.05
N PHE A 5 -7.73 -1.18 -2.79
CA PHE A 5 -7.55 0.14 -2.15
C PHE A 5 -8.74 0.52 -1.25
N ASN A 6 -9.96 0.08 -1.59
CA ASN A 6 -11.17 0.28 -0.78
C ASN A 6 -11.03 -0.27 0.65
N TRP A 7 -10.23 -1.32 0.86
CA TRP A 7 -9.97 -1.84 2.21
C TRP A 7 -9.22 -0.82 3.08
N HIS A 8 -8.45 0.10 2.48
CA HIS A 8 -7.70 1.13 3.23
C HIS A 8 -8.54 2.36 3.56
N LEU A 9 -9.77 2.42 3.08
CA LEU A 9 -10.61 3.60 3.20
C LEU A 9 -11.75 3.32 4.18
N PRO A 10 -12.10 4.28 5.04
CA PRO A 10 -13.39 4.23 5.69
C PRO A 10 -14.51 4.34 4.62
N PRO A 11 -15.77 3.97 4.93
CA PRO A 11 -16.87 3.96 3.96
C PRO A 11 -17.13 5.30 3.25
N LYS A 12 -16.81 6.43 3.90
CA LYS A 12 -16.95 7.79 3.36
C LYS A 12 -15.76 8.65 3.80
N PRO A 13 -14.61 8.57 3.11
CA PRO A 13 -13.49 9.42 3.45
C PRO A 13 -13.77 10.86 3.01
N ASP A 14 -13.37 11.84 3.83
CA ASP A 14 -13.35 13.26 3.45
C ASP A 14 -11.96 13.68 2.91
N LEU A 15 -10.91 13.02 3.40
CA LEU A 15 -9.52 13.23 3.03
C LEU A 15 -8.80 11.87 2.93
N VAL A 16 -8.09 11.66 1.84
CA VAL A 16 -7.20 10.52 1.62
C VAL A 16 -5.78 11.04 1.41
N VAL A 17 -4.87 10.66 2.30
CA VAL A 17 -3.43 10.89 2.13
C VAL A 17 -2.80 9.64 1.54
N VAL A 18 -2.10 9.79 0.41
CA VAL A 18 -1.49 8.68 -0.33
C VAL A 18 0.03 8.83 -0.30
N GLU A 19 0.74 7.78 0.10
CA GLU A 19 2.20 7.72 0.18
C GLU A 19 2.66 6.39 -0.41
N TYR A 20 3.51 6.44 -1.45
CA TYR A 20 4.09 5.28 -2.13
C TYR A 20 5.49 5.60 -2.71
N ALA A 21 6.07 6.76 -2.38
CA ALA A 21 7.23 7.30 -3.09
C ALA A 21 8.50 6.45 -2.93
N VAL A 22 8.55 5.58 -1.92
CA VAL A 22 9.64 4.63 -1.67
C VAL A 22 9.22 3.17 -1.87
N ASN A 23 8.05 2.93 -2.45
CA ASN A 23 7.48 1.59 -2.62
C ASN A 23 7.33 1.16 -4.08
N PHE A 24 7.79 1.97 -5.03
CA PHE A 24 7.89 1.54 -6.43
C PHE A 24 9.03 0.52 -6.55
N ASP A 25 8.82 -0.50 -7.38
CA ASP A 25 9.79 -1.53 -7.64
C ASP A 25 10.75 -1.12 -8.79
N THR A 26 11.56 -2.06 -9.29
CA THR A 26 12.48 -1.81 -10.42
C THR A 26 11.75 -1.47 -11.73
N THR A 27 10.42 -1.63 -11.78
CA THR A 27 9.56 -1.35 -12.93
C THR A 27 8.79 -0.04 -12.76
N VAL A 28 9.52 1.06 -12.56
CA VAL A 28 8.97 2.39 -12.26
C VAL A 28 7.85 2.83 -13.22
N ASP A 29 8.00 2.61 -14.53
CA ASP A 29 6.98 3.06 -15.49
C ASP A 29 5.65 2.31 -15.31
N GLU A 30 5.72 1.01 -15.01
CA GLU A 30 4.55 0.18 -14.75
C GLU A 30 3.90 0.53 -13.41
N ASP A 31 4.73 0.80 -12.39
CA ASP A 31 4.27 1.25 -11.07
C ASP A 31 3.64 2.63 -11.15
N ALA A 32 4.19 3.54 -11.95
CA ALA A 32 3.59 4.84 -12.20
C ALA A 32 2.22 4.71 -12.89
N ALA A 33 2.09 3.79 -13.85
CA ALA A 33 0.80 3.48 -14.46
C ALA A 33 -0.19 2.86 -13.45
N SER A 34 0.27 1.99 -12.54
CA SER A 34 -0.52 1.44 -11.43
C SER A 34 -0.98 2.52 -10.46
N PHE A 35 -0.08 3.41 -10.05
CA PHE A 35 -0.36 4.54 -9.17
C PHE A 35 -1.35 5.51 -9.80
N GLU A 36 -1.22 5.78 -11.11
CA GLU A 36 -2.21 6.59 -11.83
C GLU A 36 -3.61 5.98 -11.73
N ARG A 37 -3.76 4.67 -11.95
CA ARG A 37 -5.06 4.00 -11.84
C ARG A 37 -5.63 4.06 -10.42
N LEU A 38 -4.78 3.97 -9.39
CA LEU A 38 -5.18 4.19 -8.00
C LEU A 38 -5.69 5.62 -7.81
N LEU A 39 -4.91 6.62 -8.24
CA LEU A 39 -5.25 8.03 -8.09
C LEU A 39 -6.58 8.36 -8.79
N ARG A 40 -6.78 7.86 -10.01
CA ARG A 40 -8.04 8.02 -10.74
C ARG A 40 -9.22 7.38 -10.01
N GLN A 41 -9.05 6.21 -9.41
CA GLN A 41 -10.10 5.58 -8.61
C GLN A 41 -10.46 6.41 -7.38
N LEU A 42 -9.47 6.94 -6.66
CA LEU A 42 -9.69 7.84 -5.51
C LEU A 42 -10.46 9.10 -5.91
N LEU A 43 -10.09 9.73 -7.04
CA LEU A 43 -10.76 10.93 -7.55
C LEU A 43 -12.19 10.67 -8.07
N LYS A 44 -12.53 9.41 -8.36
CA LYS A 44 -13.89 8.98 -8.75
C LYS A 44 -14.75 8.57 -7.56
N LEU A 45 -14.21 8.46 -6.35
CA LEU A 45 -14.96 7.96 -5.21
C LEU A 45 -16.23 8.78 -4.97
N PRO A 46 -17.35 8.11 -4.62
CA PRO A 46 -18.54 8.81 -4.15
C PRO A 46 -18.20 9.73 -2.97
N GLY A 47 -18.73 10.95 -2.97
CA GLY A 47 -18.41 11.96 -1.95
C GLY A 47 -17.22 12.86 -2.29
N ALA A 48 -16.47 12.57 -3.37
CA ALA A 48 -15.36 13.39 -3.85
C ALA A 48 -14.36 13.78 -2.73
N PRO A 49 -13.73 12.81 -2.05
CA PRO A 49 -12.74 13.10 -1.02
C PRO A 49 -11.64 14.01 -1.55
N ALA A 50 -11.12 14.88 -0.68
CA ALA A 50 -9.84 15.52 -0.94
C ALA A 50 -8.75 14.44 -1.01
N VAL A 51 -7.89 14.50 -2.03
CA VAL A 51 -6.72 13.62 -2.15
C VAL A 51 -5.46 14.47 -1.99
N LEU A 52 -4.53 14.01 -1.16
CA LEU A 52 -3.23 14.64 -0.94
C LEU A 52 -2.13 13.59 -1.12
N LEU A 53 -1.14 13.88 -1.95
CA LEU A 53 0.04 13.02 -2.10
C LEU A 53 1.12 13.46 -1.12
N LEU A 54 1.60 12.52 -0.32
CA LEU A 54 2.76 12.67 0.55
C LEU A 54 3.88 11.83 -0.06
N ASN A 55 5.06 12.40 -0.20
CA ASN A 55 6.23 11.68 -0.70
C ASN A 55 7.28 11.64 0.39
N THR A 56 7.56 10.44 0.90
CA THR A 56 8.74 10.21 1.73
C THR A 56 9.99 10.09 0.86
N LEU A 57 11.17 10.02 1.49
CA LEU A 57 12.45 9.84 0.80
C LEU A 57 13.18 8.62 1.37
N GLU A 58 13.96 7.95 0.53
CA GLU A 58 14.91 6.92 0.93
C GLU A 58 16.34 7.44 0.80
N LEU A 59 17.19 7.14 1.77
CA LEU A 59 18.58 7.64 1.84
C LEU A 59 19.58 6.76 1.08
N MET A 60 19.14 5.64 0.52
CA MET A 60 20.03 4.66 -0.10
C MET A 60 20.55 5.15 -1.45
N VAL A 61 21.88 5.15 -1.60
CA VAL A 61 22.53 5.27 -2.91
C VAL A 61 22.38 3.91 -3.60
N HIS A 62 21.64 3.85 -4.72
CA HIS A 62 21.80 2.76 -5.69
C HIS A 62 23.07 3.04 -6.50
N PRO A 63 24.22 2.39 -6.24
CA PRO A 63 25.38 2.64 -7.06
C PRO A 63 25.07 2.01 -8.42
N ALA A 64 25.30 2.74 -9.52
CA ALA A 64 25.06 2.24 -10.87
C ALA A 64 25.82 0.93 -11.21
N SER A 65 26.83 0.58 -10.41
CA SER A 65 27.57 -0.70 -10.48
C SER A 65 26.87 -1.89 -9.82
N TRP A 66 25.75 -1.66 -9.13
CA TRP A 66 24.95 -2.69 -8.47
C TRP A 66 23.76 -2.93 -9.39
N GLY A 67 23.91 -3.89 -10.33
CA GLY A 67 22.90 -4.19 -11.34
C GLY A 67 21.49 -4.45 -10.78
N ALA A 68 20.50 -4.58 -11.66
CA ALA A 68 19.03 -4.59 -11.46
C ALA A 68 18.41 -5.45 -10.31
N ASN A 69 19.20 -6.07 -9.44
CA ASN A 69 18.78 -6.90 -8.31
C ASN A 69 18.79 -6.17 -6.95
N VAL A 70 18.90 -4.84 -6.89
CA VAL A 70 19.10 -4.10 -5.62
C VAL A 70 17.89 -4.15 -4.66
N GLN A 71 16.68 -4.47 -5.14
CA GLN A 71 15.55 -4.76 -4.24
C GLN A 71 15.75 -5.98 -3.33
N ARG A 72 16.77 -6.80 -3.60
CA ARG A 72 17.11 -7.94 -2.75
C ARG A 72 17.79 -7.56 -1.43
N ILE A 73 18.26 -6.32 -1.24
CA ILE A 73 19.01 -5.93 -0.03
C ILE A 73 18.22 -6.17 1.27
N PHE A 74 16.90 -6.07 1.25
CA PHE A 74 16.07 -6.27 2.45
C PHE A 74 15.57 -7.71 2.67
N PHE A 75 15.54 -8.55 1.63
CA PHE A 75 14.79 -9.82 1.68
C PHE A 75 15.60 -11.08 1.39
N SER A 76 16.74 -10.98 0.71
CA SER A 76 17.72 -12.05 0.78
C SER A 76 18.65 -11.74 1.94
N GLY A 77 18.61 -12.59 2.98
CA GLY A 77 19.79 -12.80 3.80
C GLY A 77 21.03 -12.81 2.88
N CYS A 78 22.04 -12.08 3.32
CA CYS A 78 23.23 -11.75 2.55
C CYS A 78 23.94 -13.00 2.02
N ASP A 79 23.53 -13.49 0.85
CA ASP A 79 24.14 -14.66 0.25
C ASP A 79 24.94 -14.20 -0.98
N GLY A 80 26.24 -13.95 -0.75
CA GLY A 80 27.27 -13.94 -1.81
C GLY A 80 27.92 -12.60 -2.18
N TYR A 81 27.33 -11.44 -1.89
CA TYR A 81 27.88 -10.15 -2.37
C TYR A 81 27.80 -8.98 -1.34
N GLY A 82 28.50 -9.11 -0.22
CA GLY A 82 29.13 -7.95 0.44
C GLY A 82 28.27 -6.99 1.28
N CYS A 83 26.98 -7.24 1.51
CA CYS A 83 26.15 -6.36 2.37
C CYS A 83 26.51 -6.38 3.87
N LEU A 84 27.39 -7.27 4.32
CA LEU A 84 27.81 -7.41 5.73
C LEU A 84 28.69 -6.27 6.29
N LYS A 85 28.89 -5.15 5.59
CA LYS A 85 29.77 -4.07 6.07
C LYS A 85 29.09 -2.73 6.34
N ALA A 86 27.85 -2.53 5.91
CA ALA A 86 27.13 -1.30 6.21
C ALA A 86 26.41 -1.43 7.56
N PRO A 87 26.54 -0.45 8.48
CA PRO A 87 25.76 -0.47 9.71
C PRO A 87 24.25 -0.40 9.39
N PRO A 88 23.37 -0.98 10.24
CA PRO A 88 21.93 -1.00 9.98
C PRO A 88 21.28 0.40 10.04
N TRP A 89 21.96 1.39 10.63
CA TRP A 89 21.51 2.78 10.66
C TRP A 89 22.08 3.59 9.50
N ALA A 90 21.39 4.68 9.16
CA ALA A 90 21.88 5.66 8.20
C ALA A 90 23.05 6.48 8.79
N ASP A 91 24.05 6.79 7.97
CA ASP A 91 25.21 7.60 8.33
C ASP A 91 25.57 8.64 7.24
N SER A 92 26.65 9.40 7.44
CA SER A 92 27.04 10.48 6.53
C SER A 92 27.37 10.02 5.11
N ASN A 93 27.71 8.75 4.89
CA ASN A 93 27.93 8.21 3.55
C ASN A 93 26.62 8.11 2.74
N ASP A 94 25.49 7.96 3.44
CA ASP A 94 24.17 7.90 2.82
C ASP A 94 23.72 9.27 2.27
N LEU A 95 24.40 10.36 2.62
CA LEU A 95 24.11 11.71 2.12
C LEU A 95 24.54 11.90 0.65
N ALA A 96 25.17 10.91 0.03
CA ALA A 96 25.55 10.92 -1.38
C ALA A 96 24.41 10.55 -2.36
N PHE A 97 23.14 10.55 -1.92
CA PHE A 97 21.98 10.23 -2.77
C PHE A 97 21.66 11.32 -3.83
N PRO A 98 21.26 10.97 -5.06
CA PRO A 98 20.90 11.97 -6.07
C PRO A 98 19.63 12.75 -5.70
N TYR A 99 19.41 13.93 -6.30
CA TYR A 99 18.11 14.59 -6.18
C TYR A 99 17.03 13.78 -6.90
N GLU A 100 17.32 13.23 -8.08
CA GLU A 100 16.36 12.46 -8.87
C GLU A 100 15.88 11.23 -8.07
N ALA A 101 14.56 11.08 -7.99
CA ALA A 101 13.90 9.98 -7.34
C ALA A 101 12.75 9.53 -8.25
N LYS A 102 13.04 8.57 -9.14
CA LYS A 102 12.15 8.22 -10.27
C LYS A 102 10.69 7.97 -9.86
N ALA A 103 10.48 7.33 -8.72
CA ALA A 103 9.15 7.06 -8.16
C ALA A 103 8.43 8.36 -7.77
N GLU A 104 9.03 9.19 -6.92
CA GLU A 104 8.47 10.48 -6.53
C GLU A 104 8.29 11.40 -7.74
N ASP A 105 9.26 11.46 -8.66
CA ASP A 105 9.20 12.33 -9.83
C ASP A 105 8.04 11.92 -10.78
N ALA A 106 7.74 10.61 -10.88
CA ALA A 106 6.55 10.13 -11.57
C ALA A 106 5.25 10.49 -10.82
N ILE A 107 5.22 10.36 -9.50
CA ILE A 107 4.06 10.74 -8.67
C ILE A 107 3.78 12.24 -8.77
N VAL A 108 4.81 13.09 -8.69
CA VAL A 108 4.70 14.56 -8.81
C VAL A 108 4.22 14.95 -10.21
N ARG A 109 4.67 14.26 -11.26
CA ARG A 109 4.15 14.46 -12.62
C ARG A 109 2.65 14.19 -12.70
N LEU A 110 2.19 13.07 -12.13
CA LEU A 110 0.77 12.73 -12.07
C LEU A 110 -0.02 13.74 -11.22
N ALA A 111 0.57 14.20 -10.10
CA ALA A 111 -0.04 15.22 -9.24
C ALA A 111 -0.33 16.51 -10.02
N GLY A 112 0.65 17.01 -10.77
CA GLY A 112 0.49 18.18 -11.64
C GLY A 112 -0.56 17.97 -12.72
N TYR A 113 -0.56 16.80 -13.37
CA TYR A 113 -1.51 16.46 -14.41
C TYR A 113 -2.96 16.41 -13.91
N TYR A 114 -3.21 15.77 -12.76
CA TYR A 114 -4.55 15.64 -12.18
C TYR A 114 -4.97 16.79 -11.25
N GLY A 115 -4.10 17.80 -11.07
CA GLY A 115 -4.38 18.92 -10.15
C GLY A 115 -4.44 18.51 -8.67
N VAL A 116 -3.75 17.45 -8.28
CA VAL A 116 -3.74 16.92 -6.92
C VAL A 116 -2.58 17.55 -6.14
N PRO A 117 -2.82 18.09 -4.93
CA PRO A 117 -1.74 18.62 -4.12
C PRO A 117 -0.75 17.52 -3.72
N SER A 118 0.54 17.84 -3.78
CA SER A 118 1.63 16.94 -3.44
C SER A 118 2.63 17.66 -2.53
N VAL A 119 3.07 16.99 -1.47
CA VAL A 119 4.13 17.46 -0.55
C VAL A 119 5.27 16.46 -0.53
N SER A 120 6.50 16.95 -0.35
CA SER A 120 7.72 16.14 -0.51
C SER A 120 8.69 16.35 0.64
N LEU A 121 9.01 15.26 1.34
CA LEU A 121 10.05 15.26 2.36
C LEU A 121 11.42 15.46 1.71
N ARG A 122 11.66 14.87 0.53
CA ARG A 122 12.89 15.07 -0.26
C ARG A 122 13.06 16.54 -0.60
N GLY A 123 12.05 17.17 -1.18
CA GLY A 123 12.07 18.59 -1.53
C GLY A 123 12.30 19.50 -0.31
N ALA A 124 11.73 19.14 0.85
CA ALA A 124 11.90 19.90 2.08
C ALA A 124 13.30 19.78 2.71
N LEU A 125 13.93 18.60 2.62
CA LEU A 125 15.15 18.28 3.37
C LEU A 125 16.41 18.13 2.51
N TYR A 126 16.31 18.08 1.18
CA TYR A 126 17.44 17.72 0.32
C TYR A 126 18.69 18.55 0.57
N SER A 127 18.59 19.88 0.53
CA SER A 127 19.74 20.77 0.73
C SER A 127 20.36 20.62 2.11
N GLU A 128 19.53 20.46 3.14
CA GLU A 128 19.95 20.31 4.53
C GLU A 128 20.64 18.97 4.79
N LEU A 129 20.11 17.88 4.21
CA LEU A 129 20.72 16.57 4.24
C LEU A 129 22.05 16.60 3.47
N LYS A 130 22.08 17.21 2.29
CA LYS A 130 23.29 17.34 1.47
C LYS A 130 24.41 18.10 2.14
N SER A 131 24.09 19.13 2.93
CA SER A 131 25.08 19.88 3.69
C SER A 131 25.51 19.20 4.99
N ASN A 132 24.98 17.99 5.29
CA ASN A 132 25.15 17.31 6.58
C ASN A 132 24.81 18.25 7.76
N SER A 133 23.68 18.95 7.63
CA SER A 133 23.25 20.00 8.57
C SER A 133 23.09 19.43 9.99
N THR A 134 23.78 20.01 10.96
CA THR A 134 23.63 19.65 12.39
C THR A 134 22.26 20.02 12.95
N ARG A 135 21.48 20.83 12.21
CA ARG A 135 20.07 21.11 12.51
C ARG A 135 19.18 19.91 12.28
N TRP A 136 19.58 18.99 11.40
CA TRP A 136 18.78 17.82 11.01
C TRP A 136 19.59 16.51 11.15
N PRO A 137 19.96 16.10 12.38
CA PRO A 137 20.68 14.86 12.64
C PRO A 137 19.99 13.63 12.03
N LEU A 138 20.73 12.90 11.18
CA LEU A 138 20.20 11.78 10.40
C LEU A 138 19.52 10.70 11.27
N LYS A 139 20.14 10.33 12.39
CA LYS A 139 19.58 9.34 13.35
C LYS A 139 18.30 9.78 14.05
N GLN A 140 18.00 11.09 14.07
CA GLN A 140 16.75 11.59 14.62
C GLN A 140 15.66 11.67 13.55
N LEU A 141 16.04 11.82 12.28
CA LEU A 141 15.12 11.81 11.14
C LEU A 141 14.73 10.40 10.71
N PHE A 142 15.67 9.45 10.82
CA PHE A 142 15.54 8.10 10.28
C PHE A 142 16.06 7.04 11.26
N HIS A 143 15.35 5.93 11.38
CA HIS A 143 15.78 4.76 12.16
C HIS A 143 16.78 3.89 11.37
N ASP A 144 16.51 3.74 10.08
CA ASP A 144 17.36 3.06 9.10
C ASP A 144 17.37 3.87 7.79
N ARG A 145 17.78 3.31 6.65
CA ARG A 145 17.83 4.09 5.38
C ARG A 145 16.45 4.38 4.76
N HIS A 146 15.39 3.82 5.30
CA HIS A 146 14.05 3.77 4.70
C HIS A 146 12.97 4.37 5.62
N HIS A 147 12.99 4.02 6.90
CA HIS A 147 11.93 4.34 7.86
C HIS A 147 12.23 5.64 8.62
N PRO A 148 11.36 6.64 8.53
CA PRO A 148 11.44 7.83 9.36
C PRO A 148 11.41 7.48 10.84
N ALA A 149 12.22 8.17 11.63
CA ALA A 149 12.11 8.16 13.07
C ALA A 149 11.00 9.12 13.53
N ALA A 150 10.75 9.18 14.84
CA ALA A 150 9.68 10.00 15.42
C ALA A 150 9.71 11.46 14.94
N TRP A 151 10.90 12.04 14.75
CA TRP A 151 11.02 13.40 14.23
C TRP A 151 10.77 13.46 12.72
N GLY A 152 11.26 12.51 11.93
CA GLY A 152 10.95 12.41 10.50
C GLY A 152 9.44 12.31 10.26
N HIS A 153 8.73 11.48 11.04
CA HIS A 153 7.27 11.41 11.03
C HIS A 153 6.61 12.75 11.38
N SER A 154 7.14 13.47 12.38
CA SER A 154 6.61 14.78 12.77
C SER A 154 6.76 15.81 11.64
N LEU A 155 7.86 15.78 10.89
CA LEU A 155 8.08 16.66 9.74
C LEU A 155 7.14 16.33 8.58
N MET A 156 6.95 15.04 8.27
CA MET A 156 5.98 14.60 7.28
C MET A 156 4.56 15.06 7.64
N ALA A 157 4.17 14.94 8.91
CA ALA A 157 2.89 15.45 9.40
C ALA A 157 2.78 16.97 9.24
N GLN A 158 3.84 17.72 9.54
CA GLN A 158 3.86 19.17 9.38
C GLN A 158 3.65 19.60 7.93
N LEU A 159 4.31 18.92 6.97
CA LEU A 159 4.11 19.19 5.54
C LEU A 159 2.65 19.05 5.12
N VAL A 160 1.97 18.00 5.62
CA VAL A 160 0.54 17.78 5.38
C VAL A 160 -0.31 18.88 6.02
N ILE A 161 -0.05 19.20 7.29
CA ILE A 161 -0.78 20.23 8.05
C ILE A 161 -0.66 21.60 7.36
N ASP A 162 0.55 22.00 6.99
CA ASP A 162 0.81 23.29 6.34
C ASP A 162 0.10 23.38 4.99
N ARG A 163 0.05 22.27 4.23
CA ARG A 163 -0.68 22.24 2.97
C ARG A 163 -2.19 22.42 3.15
N ILE A 164 -2.75 21.80 4.20
CA ILE A 164 -4.17 21.94 4.56
C ILE A 164 -4.45 23.37 5.02
N ARG A 165 -3.61 23.95 5.89
CA ARG A 165 -3.74 25.33 6.35
C ARG A 165 -3.72 26.33 5.20
N ALA A 166 -2.75 26.21 4.29
CA ALA A 166 -2.68 27.05 3.10
C ALA A 166 -3.96 26.97 2.24
N ALA A 167 -4.60 25.79 2.17
CA ALA A 167 -5.88 25.65 1.48
C ALA A 167 -7.03 26.34 2.23
N LEU A 168 -7.07 26.24 3.57
CA LEU A 168 -8.06 26.93 4.41
C LEU A 168 -7.93 28.44 4.31
N ASP A 169 -6.71 28.97 4.38
CA ASP A 169 -6.42 30.40 4.27
C ASP A 169 -6.84 30.94 2.90
N ALA A 170 -6.56 30.18 1.83
CA ALA A 170 -7.01 30.55 0.48
C ALA A 170 -8.54 30.58 0.37
N VAL A 171 -9.26 29.66 1.01
CA VAL A 171 -10.72 29.67 1.06
C VAL A 171 -11.25 30.86 1.87
N ALA A 172 -10.64 31.17 3.01
CA ALA A 172 -11.01 32.32 3.83
C ALA A 172 -10.80 33.63 3.07
N ALA A 173 -9.64 33.80 2.42
CA ALA A 173 -9.33 34.98 1.61
C ALA A 173 -10.35 35.19 0.47
N ARG A 174 -10.75 34.12 -0.24
CA ARG A 174 -11.76 34.20 -1.31
C ARG A 174 -13.14 34.63 -0.82
N ARG A 175 -13.54 34.11 0.35
CA ARG A 175 -14.80 34.50 1.01
C ARG A 175 -14.79 35.98 1.38
N SER A 176 -13.71 36.46 1.99
CA SER A 176 -13.54 37.87 2.35
C SER A 176 -13.54 38.79 1.13
N ALA A 177 -13.00 38.32 -0.01
CA ALA A 177 -13.00 39.06 -1.27
C ALA A 177 -14.36 39.08 -2.00
N GLY A 178 -15.43 38.48 -1.45
CA GLY A 178 -16.74 38.41 -2.10
C GLY A 178 -16.74 37.61 -3.41
N SER A 179 -15.68 36.86 -3.68
CA SER A 179 -15.53 36.06 -4.89
C SER A 179 -16.31 34.76 -4.74
N ARG A 180 -17.26 34.50 -5.66
CA ARG A 180 -17.91 33.20 -5.76
C ARG A 180 -16.82 32.13 -5.97
N PRO A 181 -16.94 30.93 -5.37
CA PRO A 181 -15.97 29.87 -5.60
C PRO A 181 -16.03 29.45 -7.07
N GLN A 182 -15.11 29.98 -7.88
CA GLN A 182 -14.71 29.28 -9.10
C GLN A 182 -13.97 28.05 -8.62
N SER A 183 -14.58 26.88 -8.86
CA SER A 183 -13.88 25.62 -8.69
C SER A 183 -12.59 25.73 -9.52
N VAL A 184 -11.45 25.50 -8.88
CA VAL A 184 -10.14 25.53 -9.56
C VAL A 184 -10.07 24.42 -10.64
N CYS A 185 -11.02 23.48 -10.63
CA CYS A 185 -11.22 22.49 -11.70
C CYS A 185 -11.82 23.07 -13.00
N ALA A 186 -12.33 24.30 -13.01
CA ALA A 186 -12.96 24.89 -14.20
C ALA A 186 -11.96 25.41 -15.26
N ALA A 187 -10.67 25.59 -14.90
CA ALA A 187 -9.68 26.14 -15.83
C ALA A 187 -9.11 25.08 -16.81
N VAL A 188 -9.46 23.81 -16.65
CA VAL A 188 -9.06 22.71 -17.57
C VAL A 188 -10.18 22.31 -18.54
N SER A 189 -11.30 23.05 -18.57
CA SER A 189 -12.56 22.63 -19.21
C SER A 189 -12.68 22.83 -20.73
N ALA A 190 -11.59 23.06 -21.47
CA ALA A 190 -11.68 23.26 -22.93
C ALA A 190 -11.41 21.98 -23.77
N GLU A 191 -10.76 20.95 -23.23
CA GLU A 191 -10.36 19.77 -24.04
C GLU A 191 -10.94 18.42 -23.58
N ALA A 192 -11.72 18.38 -22.50
CA ALA A 192 -12.22 17.12 -21.94
C ALA A 192 -13.63 16.77 -22.44
N ALA A 193 -13.80 16.51 -23.73
CA ALA A 193 -15.05 16.00 -24.32
C ALA A 193 -14.91 14.53 -24.76
N ALA A 194 -14.54 13.63 -23.85
CA ALA A 194 -14.58 12.17 -24.10
C ALA A 194 -14.54 11.29 -22.82
N GLY A 195 -14.86 11.82 -21.63
CA GLY A 195 -14.67 11.09 -20.36
C GLY A 195 -15.98 10.74 -19.64
N THR A 196 -15.98 9.59 -18.95
CA THR A 196 -16.99 9.25 -17.92
C THR A 196 -17.08 10.34 -16.85
N PRO A 197 -18.29 10.79 -16.44
CA PRO A 197 -18.47 11.84 -15.44
C PRO A 197 -17.86 11.46 -14.09
N GLY A 198 -17.02 12.34 -13.51
CA GLY A 198 -16.59 12.25 -12.13
C GLY A 198 -17.62 12.85 -11.15
N PRO A 199 -17.45 12.64 -9.84
CA PRO A 199 -18.39 13.13 -8.81
C PRO A 199 -18.48 14.67 -8.72
N SER A 200 -17.54 15.41 -9.32
CA SER A 200 -17.58 16.87 -9.45
C SER A 200 -18.28 17.39 -10.72
N GLY A 201 -18.85 16.50 -11.55
CA GLY A 201 -19.48 16.85 -12.83
C GLY A 201 -18.51 17.12 -13.97
N TYR A 202 -17.19 17.12 -13.71
CA TYR A 202 -16.16 17.22 -14.75
C TYR A 202 -15.63 15.83 -15.11
N PRO A 203 -15.45 15.53 -16.41
CA PRO A 203 -14.78 14.31 -16.83
C PRO A 203 -13.31 14.36 -16.39
N LEU A 204 -12.84 13.29 -15.75
CA LEU A 204 -11.41 13.14 -15.47
C LEU A 204 -10.64 13.14 -16.80
N LEU A 205 -9.46 13.76 -16.79
CA LEU A 205 -8.54 13.78 -17.93
C LEU A 205 -8.25 12.36 -18.44
N ALA A 206 -7.77 12.22 -19.67
CA ALA A 206 -7.32 10.92 -20.19
C ALA A 206 -6.18 10.37 -19.31
N PRO A 207 -5.99 9.04 -19.22
CA PRO A 207 -4.79 8.50 -18.61
C PRO A 207 -3.52 9.04 -19.29
N LEU A 208 -2.53 9.43 -18.49
CA LEU A 208 -1.24 9.95 -18.93
C LEU A 208 -0.20 8.84 -19.15
N LEU A 209 -0.13 7.88 -18.22
CA LEU A 209 0.90 6.83 -18.20
C LEU A 209 0.32 5.44 -18.41
N SER A 210 -0.90 5.22 -17.91
CA SER A 210 -1.59 3.94 -18.00
C SER A 210 -2.30 3.79 -19.35
N PRO A 211 -2.18 2.62 -20.01
CA PRO A 211 -2.86 2.36 -21.28
C PRO A 211 -4.38 2.17 -21.11
N SER A 212 -4.87 2.07 -19.87
CA SER A 212 -6.28 1.89 -19.53
C SER A 212 -6.68 2.69 -18.30
N VAL A 213 -7.93 3.12 -18.24
CA VAL A 213 -8.49 3.89 -17.11
C VAL A 213 -8.61 3.07 -15.82
N GLU A 214 -8.73 1.76 -15.94
CA GLU A 214 -8.88 0.79 -14.87
C GLU A 214 -7.99 -0.41 -15.19
N ALA A 215 -7.46 -1.05 -14.14
CA ALA A 215 -6.81 -2.32 -14.33
C ALA A 215 -7.91 -3.38 -14.57
N PRO A 216 -7.65 -4.46 -15.32
CA PRO A 216 -8.59 -5.56 -15.47
C PRO A 216 -8.62 -6.42 -14.19
N VAL A 217 -8.91 -5.76 -13.07
CA VAL A 217 -8.94 -6.34 -11.74
C VAL A 217 -10.24 -7.11 -11.63
N GLY A 218 -10.12 -8.35 -11.18
CA GLY A 218 -11.25 -9.13 -10.72
C GLY A 218 -11.55 -8.81 -9.26
N LEU A 219 -11.63 -9.86 -8.45
CA LEU A 219 -12.05 -9.82 -7.07
C LEU A 219 -10.88 -9.44 -6.14
N CYS A 220 -11.15 -8.73 -5.05
CA CYS A 220 -10.25 -8.63 -3.91
C CYS A 220 -10.94 -9.24 -2.69
N LEU A 221 -10.36 -10.29 -2.12
CA LEU A 221 -10.87 -10.99 -0.94
C LEU A 221 -9.92 -10.79 0.24
N LYS A 222 -10.43 -10.19 1.30
CA LYS A 222 -9.75 -10.04 2.60
C LYS A 222 -10.73 -10.18 3.75
N GLY A 223 -10.21 -10.35 4.97
CA GLY A 223 -11.02 -10.45 6.19
C GLY A 223 -12.21 -11.40 6.01
N ASP A 224 -13.41 -10.91 6.31
CA ASP A 224 -14.65 -11.69 6.20
C ASP A 224 -14.98 -12.11 4.77
N GLU A 225 -14.59 -11.36 3.73
CA GLU A 225 -14.77 -11.78 2.33
C GLU A 225 -13.90 -12.99 2.01
N LEU A 226 -12.67 -13.01 2.53
CA LEU A 226 -11.76 -14.14 2.36
C LEU A 226 -12.28 -15.38 3.09
N THR A 227 -12.78 -15.22 4.32
CA THR A 227 -13.41 -16.32 5.06
C THR A 227 -14.69 -16.81 4.37
N ARG A 228 -15.54 -15.91 3.86
CA ARG A 228 -16.75 -16.28 3.11
C ARG A 228 -16.44 -17.01 1.80
N ALA A 229 -15.27 -16.79 1.21
CA ALA A 229 -14.83 -17.51 0.02
C ALA A 229 -14.37 -18.93 0.33
N MET A 230 -14.03 -19.26 1.58
CA MET A 230 -13.60 -20.60 1.98
C MET A 230 -14.75 -21.62 1.84
N LEU A 231 -14.39 -22.84 1.45
CA LEU A 231 -15.26 -24.00 1.53
C LEU A 231 -15.25 -24.59 2.94
N ASN A 232 -16.39 -25.17 3.34
CA ASN A 232 -16.57 -25.80 4.65
C ASN A 232 -15.64 -26.99 4.91
N SER A 233 -15.03 -27.56 3.88
CA SER A 233 -14.01 -28.63 3.99
C SER A 233 -12.68 -28.12 4.54
N SER A 234 -12.43 -26.80 4.51
CA SER A 234 -11.19 -26.18 4.98
C SER A 234 -10.97 -26.41 6.47
N THR A 235 -9.73 -26.67 6.85
CA THR A 235 -9.32 -26.82 8.26
C THR A 235 -8.60 -25.59 8.80
N PHE A 236 -8.14 -24.67 7.95
CA PHE A 236 -7.55 -23.42 8.42
C PHE A 236 -8.59 -22.58 9.16
N ALA A 237 -8.14 -21.76 10.12
CA ALA A 237 -9.01 -20.91 10.92
C ALA A 237 -8.67 -19.43 10.80
N TYR A 238 -9.69 -18.57 10.81
CA TYR A 238 -9.49 -17.13 10.90
C TYR A 238 -8.94 -16.75 12.28
N ARG A 239 -7.86 -15.96 12.29
CA ARG A 239 -7.18 -15.47 13.48
C ARG A 239 -6.67 -14.06 13.25
N VAL A 240 -6.72 -13.25 14.29
CA VAL A 240 -6.03 -11.97 14.33
C VAL A 240 -4.84 -12.09 15.27
N GLU A 241 -3.65 -11.91 14.73
CA GLU A 241 -2.39 -11.98 15.50
C GLU A 241 -1.79 -10.59 15.65
N GLY A 242 -0.81 -10.45 16.54
CA GLY A 242 -0.12 -9.17 16.79
C GLY A 242 -0.76 -8.39 17.94
N THR A 243 -0.40 -7.12 18.05
CA THR A 243 -0.97 -6.20 19.04
C THR A 243 -2.06 -5.35 18.42
N ASP A 244 -2.86 -4.65 19.22
CA ASP A 244 -3.88 -3.70 18.73
C ASP A 244 -3.32 -2.67 17.73
N ALA A 245 -2.06 -2.26 17.92
CA ALA A 245 -1.39 -1.31 17.03
C ALA A 245 -0.84 -1.96 15.74
N LYS A 246 -0.72 -3.29 15.68
CA LYS A 246 -0.12 -4.06 14.57
C LYS A 246 -0.90 -5.35 14.32
N MET A 247 -2.23 -5.25 14.25
CA MET A 247 -3.11 -6.39 14.02
C MET A 247 -2.85 -6.98 12.64
N LYS A 248 -2.72 -8.30 12.59
CA LYS A 248 -2.53 -9.07 11.36
C LYS A 248 -3.68 -10.07 11.25
N PRO A 249 -4.84 -9.69 10.70
CA PRO A 249 -5.91 -10.62 10.41
C PRO A 249 -5.49 -11.59 9.29
N GLY A 250 -5.95 -12.83 9.35
CA GLY A 250 -5.73 -13.80 8.28
C GLY A 250 -6.25 -15.19 8.63
N ILE A 251 -6.21 -16.08 7.64
CA ILE A 251 -6.58 -17.48 7.79
C ILE A 251 -5.29 -18.30 7.98
N ILE A 252 -5.24 -19.12 9.02
CA ILE A 252 -4.03 -19.77 9.50
C ILE A 252 -4.22 -21.29 9.59
N GLY A 253 -3.24 -22.02 9.09
CA GLY A 253 -2.97 -23.41 9.47
C GLY A 253 -1.58 -23.54 10.11
N THR A 254 -1.38 -24.59 10.90
CA THR A 254 -0.21 -24.84 11.74
C THR A 254 0.33 -26.26 11.67
N ALA A 255 -0.37 -27.19 11.02
CA ALA A 255 0.05 -28.59 10.95
C ALA A 255 0.06 -29.12 9.51
N PRO A 256 0.96 -30.06 9.17
CA PRO A 256 0.92 -30.74 7.87
C PRO A 256 -0.44 -31.40 7.59
N GLY A 257 -0.91 -31.30 6.35
CA GLY A 257 -2.20 -31.82 5.90
C GLY A 257 -3.39 -30.89 6.19
N GLU A 258 -3.23 -29.89 7.05
CA GLU A 258 -4.23 -28.82 7.14
C GLU A 258 -4.30 -28.06 5.81
N HIS A 259 -5.49 -27.58 5.47
CA HIS A 259 -5.74 -26.93 4.20
C HIS A 259 -6.81 -25.85 4.25
N ALA A 260 -6.74 -24.95 3.26
CA ALA A 260 -7.80 -24.01 2.92
C ALA A 260 -8.19 -24.19 1.46
N GLU A 261 -9.49 -24.17 1.20
CA GLU A 261 -10.06 -24.25 -0.15
C GLU A 261 -10.90 -23.01 -0.41
N PHE A 262 -10.63 -22.32 -1.51
CA PHE A 262 -11.29 -21.07 -1.85
C PHE A 262 -12.11 -21.19 -3.13
N CYS A 263 -13.35 -20.72 -3.07
CA CYS A 263 -14.21 -20.52 -4.23
C CYS A 263 -13.82 -19.25 -4.97
N ILE A 264 -13.58 -19.36 -6.27
CA ILE A 264 -13.36 -18.25 -7.17
C ILE A 264 -14.43 -18.31 -8.27
N ASP A 265 -15.16 -17.21 -8.42
CA ASP A 265 -16.11 -17.03 -9.51
C ASP A 265 -15.33 -16.78 -10.81
N VAL A 266 -15.56 -17.65 -11.80
CA VAL A 266 -14.95 -17.59 -13.13
C VAL A 266 -15.99 -17.45 -14.22
N ASP A 267 -17.26 -17.20 -13.89
CA ASP A 267 -18.36 -17.19 -14.85
C ASP A 267 -18.21 -16.09 -15.90
N ARG A 268 -17.52 -15.00 -15.55
CA ARG A 268 -17.21 -13.88 -16.44
C ARG A 268 -16.07 -14.15 -17.43
N LEU A 269 -15.32 -15.24 -17.25
CA LEU A 269 -14.19 -15.59 -18.10
C LEU A 269 -14.61 -16.54 -19.22
N GLY A 270 -14.10 -16.35 -20.43
CA GLY A 270 -14.23 -17.32 -21.51
C GLY A 270 -13.59 -18.67 -21.15
N ARG A 271 -14.08 -19.76 -21.74
CA ARG A 271 -13.45 -21.07 -21.58
C ARG A 271 -12.06 -21.07 -22.24
N GLY A 272 -11.06 -21.56 -21.52
CA GLY A 272 -9.65 -21.49 -21.93
C GLY A 272 -9.01 -20.12 -21.73
N GLU A 273 -9.75 -19.11 -21.25
CA GLU A 273 -9.19 -17.81 -20.91
C GLU A 273 -8.25 -17.93 -19.71
N ARG A 274 -7.11 -17.27 -19.80
CA ARG A 274 -6.10 -17.23 -18.74
C ARG A 274 -6.37 -16.05 -17.83
N PHE A 275 -6.19 -16.26 -16.54
CA PHE A 275 -6.36 -15.24 -15.52
C PHE A 275 -5.36 -15.48 -14.40
N THR A 276 -5.14 -14.47 -13.57
CA THR A 276 -4.15 -14.53 -12.50
C THR A 276 -4.85 -14.50 -11.15
N VAL A 277 -4.31 -15.26 -10.20
CA VAL A 277 -4.62 -15.14 -8.78
C VAL A 277 -3.37 -14.67 -8.04
N LEU A 278 -3.48 -13.60 -7.27
CA LEU A 278 -2.47 -13.23 -6.28
C LEU A 278 -2.84 -13.81 -4.93
N LEU A 279 -2.03 -14.76 -4.46
CA LEU A 279 -2.07 -15.28 -3.12
C LEU A 279 -1.22 -14.40 -2.20
N GLY A 280 -1.89 -13.50 -1.47
CA GLY A 280 -1.27 -12.74 -0.40
C GLY A 280 -1.10 -13.61 0.84
N HIS A 281 0.12 -13.81 1.28
CA HIS A 281 0.48 -14.63 2.43
C HIS A 281 1.51 -13.92 3.31
N LEU A 282 1.64 -14.36 4.55
CA LEU A 282 2.70 -13.90 5.44
C LEU A 282 3.99 -14.67 5.14
N VAL A 283 5.11 -13.95 5.06
CA VAL A 283 6.45 -14.55 5.14
C VAL A 283 7.14 -14.11 6.43
N SER A 284 7.92 -15.00 7.04
CA SER A 284 8.64 -14.74 8.29
C SER A 284 9.91 -15.57 8.40
N TYR A 285 10.80 -15.18 9.31
CA TYR A 285 12.05 -15.88 9.62
C TYR A 285 11.90 -16.99 10.68
N GLU A 286 10.68 -17.25 11.15
CA GLU A 286 10.38 -18.25 12.18
C GLU A 286 8.96 -18.79 11.99
N HIS A 287 8.72 -19.99 12.54
CA HIS A 287 7.43 -20.72 12.55
C HIS A 287 6.87 -21.17 11.19
N MET A 288 7.34 -20.61 10.08
CA MET A 288 6.70 -20.76 8.76
C MET A 288 6.95 -22.12 8.09
N GLY A 289 5.92 -22.67 7.47
CA GLY A 289 5.98 -23.88 6.65
C GLY A 289 5.88 -23.62 5.14
N ILE A 290 5.80 -24.71 4.38
CA ILE A 290 5.60 -24.69 2.92
C ILE A 290 4.19 -25.20 2.63
N ALA A 291 3.45 -24.47 1.79
CA ALA A 291 2.13 -24.92 1.30
C ALA A 291 2.17 -25.24 -0.19
N ARG A 292 1.43 -26.28 -0.59
CA ARG A 292 1.18 -26.62 -2.00
C ARG A 292 -0.15 -26.04 -2.43
N VAL A 293 -0.15 -25.40 -3.59
CA VAL A 293 -1.32 -24.84 -4.25
C VAL A 293 -1.72 -25.73 -5.41
N THR A 294 -3.00 -26.09 -5.48
CA THR A 294 -3.60 -26.81 -6.61
C THR A 294 -4.93 -26.19 -7.00
N CYS A 295 -5.37 -26.44 -8.23
CA CYS A 295 -6.64 -25.95 -8.76
C CYS A 295 -7.53 -27.10 -9.19
N GLU A 296 -8.82 -27.02 -8.86
CA GLU A 296 -9.85 -27.98 -9.24
C GLU A 296 -11.12 -27.27 -9.77
N GLY A 297 -12.07 -28.05 -10.28
CA GLY A 297 -13.32 -27.55 -10.84
C GLY A 297 -13.17 -27.07 -12.28
N GLU A 298 -13.66 -25.87 -12.55
CA GLU A 298 -13.60 -25.20 -13.86
C GLU A 298 -12.32 -24.37 -14.05
N CYS A 299 -11.26 -24.63 -13.28
CA CYS A 299 -9.97 -24.01 -13.51
C CYS A 299 -8.83 -25.03 -13.40
N SER A 300 -7.72 -24.72 -14.06
CA SER A 300 -6.48 -25.47 -13.94
C SER A 300 -5.31 -24.53 -13.69
N CYS A 301 -4.36 -24.99 -12.88
CA CYS A 301 -3.06 -24.39 -12.69
C CYS A 301 -2.00 -25.48 -12.50
N PRO A 302 -0.72 -25.17 -12.76
CA PRO A 302 0.38 -25.98 -12.26
C PRO A 302 0.30 -26.10 -10.73
N ALA A 303 0.63 -27.27 -10.20
CA ALA A 303 0.83 -27.39 -8.76
C ALA A 303 2.08 -26.58 -8.37
N GLU A 304 1.94 -25.66 -7.43
CA GLU A 304 3.02 -24.78 -7.00
C GLU A 304 3.26 -24.89 -5.50
N GLU A 305 4.53 -24.87 -5.10
CA GLU A 305 4.89 -24.79 -3.69
C GLU A 305 5.25 -23.34 -3.33
N VAL A 306 4.71 -22.90 -2.19
CA VAL A 306 4.91 -21.56 -1.66
C VAL A 306 5.59 -21.71 -0.31
N ASP A 307 6.86 -21.33 -0.26
CA ASP A 307 7.64 -21.29 0.96
C ASP A 307 7.43 -19.94 1.68
N ALA A 308 6.87 -20.00 2.88
CA ALA A 308 6.65 -18.82 3.71
C ALA A 308 7.87 -18.48 4.60
N PHE A 309 8.88 -19.35 4.66
CA PHE A 309 10.07 -19.15 5.47
C PHE A 309 11.15 -18.32 4.74
N VAL A 310 11.73 -17.35 5.44
CA VAL A 310 12.85 -16.55 4.95
C VAL A 310 14.03 -16.65 5.92
N LYS A 311 15.08 -17.37 5.52
CA LYS A 311 16.27 -17.56 6.34
C LYS A 311 17.02 -16.23 6.55
N GLY A 312 17.43 -15.97 7.80
CA GLY A 312 18.29 -14.83 8.14
C GLY A 312 17.57 -13.48 8.23
N GLY A 313 16.25 -13.44 8.11
CA GLY A 313 15.45 -12.23 8.36
C GLY A 313 15.20 -11.96 9.84
N GLN A 314 14.67 -10.77 10.14
CA GLN A 314 14.08 -10.39 11.45
C GLN A 314 12.75 -9.64 11.25
N PHE A 315 11.97 -10.06 10.25
CA PHE A 315 10.74 -9.40 9.84
C PHE A 315 9.62 -10.41 9.56
N SER A 316 8.38 -9.96 9.67
CA SER A 316 7.21 -10.69 9.18
C SER A 316 6.34 -9.77 8.34
N VAL A 317 6.33 -9.99 7.03
CA VAL A 317 5.73 -9.09 6.04
C VAL A 317 4.74 -9.82 5.12
N PHE A 318 3.90 -9.04 4.47
CA PHE A 318 3.05 -9.53 3.39
C PHE A 318 3.89 -9.86 2.16
N LYS A 319 3.58 -10.97 1.48
CA LYS A 319 4.11 -11.29 0.16
C LYS A 319 2.98 -11.77 -0.74
N ALA A 320 3.00 -11.34 -2.00
CA ALA A 320 2.09 -11.85 -3.01
C ALA A 320 2.79 -12.94 -3.83
N LYS A 321 2.17 -14.12 -3.92
CA LYS A 321 2.53 -15.15 -4.89
C LYS A 321 1.59 -15.03 -6.08
N VAL A 322 2.16 -14.82 -7.26
CA VAL A 322 1.41 -14.84 -8.53
C VAL A 322 1.17 -16.29 -8.93
N LEU A 323 -0.08 -16.63 -9.21
CA LEU A 323 -0.51 -17.93 -9.71
C LEU A 323 -1.21 -17.71 -11.05
N GLU A 324 -0.73 -18.37 -12.09
CA GLU A 324 -1.33 -18.29 -13.42
C GLU A 324 -2.30 -19.45 -13.62
N LEU A 325 -3.57 -19.11 -13.83
CA LEU A 325 -4.68 -20.05 -13.96
C LEU A 325 -5.29 -19.94 -15.36
N ALA A 326 -6.02 -20.98 -15.76
CA ALA A 326 -6.89 -20.95 -16.93
C ALA A 326 -8.28 -21.49 -16.56
N ARG A 327 -9.34 -20.88 -17.09
CA ARG A 327 -10.67 -21.50 -17.04
C ARG A 327 -10.65 -22.76 -17.90
N ALA A 328 -11.14 -23.86 -17.37
CA ALA A 328 -11.17 -25.13 -18.06
C ALA A 328 -11.95 -25.02 -19.39
N ARG A 329 -11.44 -25.68 -20.44
CA ARG A 329 -12.13 -25.74 -21.74
C ARG A 329 -13.35 -26.67 -21.69
N ALA A 330 -13.22 -27.76 -20.95
CA ALA A 330 -14.32 -28.69 -20.68
C ALA A 330 -15.07 -28.27 -19.40
N PRO A 331 -16.36 -28.60 -19.28
CA PRO A 331 -17.08 -28.42 -18.02
C PRO A 331 -16.42 -29.28 -16.94
N ALA A 332 -16.52 -28.85 -15.67
CA ALA A 332 -16.05 -29.66 -14.56
C ALA A 332 -16.78 -31.02 -14.54
N ALA A 333 -16.06 -32.10 -14.25
CA ALA A 333 -16.64 -33.44 -14.13
C ALA A 333 -17.59 -33.56 -12.92
N LYS A 334 -17.38 -32.73 -11.90
CA LYS A 334 -18.25 -32.60 -10.73
C LYS A 334 -18.92 -31.22 -10.76
N PRO A 335 -20.18 -31.11 -10.32
CA PRO A 335 -20.84 -29.82 -10.18
C PRO A 335 -20.09 -28.95 -9.15
N PRO A 336 -20.16 -27.61 -9.29
CA PRO A 336 -19.52 -26.71 -8.34
C PRO A 336 -20.18 -26.82 -6.95
N PRO A 337 -19.42 -26.63 -5.85
CA PRO A 337 -19.93 -26.73 -4.49
C PRO A 337 -21.09 -25.76 -4.17
N ARG A 338 -21.12 -24.61 -4.85
CA ARG A 338 -22.19 -23.61 -4.78
C ARG A 338 -22.15 -22.68 -6.01
N ALA A 339 -23.20 -21.89 -6.22
CA ALA A 339 -23.25 -20.87 -7.26
C ALA A 339 -22.05 -19.89 -7.15
N GLY A 340 -21.44 -19.52 -8.28
CA GLY A 340 -20.25 -18.67 -8.32
C GLY A 340 -18.97 -19.33 -7.79
N CYS A 341 -18.94 -20.66 -7.61
CA CYS A 341 -17.75 -21.42 -7.20
C CYS A 341 -17.25 -22.32 -8.34
N GLY A 342 -17.04 -21.71 -9.52
CA GLY A 342 -16.56 -22.45 -10.69
C GLY A 342 -15.13 -22.94 -10.51
N CYS A 343 -14.25 -22.13 -9.91
CA CYS A 343 -12.85 -22.49 -9.66
C CYS A 343 -12.61 -22.73 -8.17
N GLN A 344 -11.92 -23.83 -7.84
CA GLN A 344 -11.53 -24.17 -6.47
C GLN A 344 -10.01 -24.12 -6.34
N LEU A 345 -9.51 -23.17 -5.55
CA LEU A 345 -8.09 -23.06 -5.23
C LEU A 345 -7.82 -23.73 -3.88
N ARG A 346 -7.07 -24.82 -3.88
CA ARG A 346 -6.72 -25.57 -2.67
C ARG A 346 -5.29 -25.23 -2.25
N LEU A 347 -5.12 -24.95 -0.97
CA LEU A 347 -3.84 -24.70 -0.32
C LEU A 347 -3.64 -25.71 0.81
N GLU A 348 -2.60 -26.54 0.75
CA GLU A 348 -2.34 -27.61 1.73
C GLU A 348 -0.93 -27.48 2.32
N ILE A 349 -0.81 -27.52 3.65
CA ILE A 349 0.48 -27.46 4.33
C ILE A 349 1.22 -28.78 4.15
N LEU A 350 2.44 -28.72 3.64
CA LEU A 350 3.27 -29.89 3.41
C LEU A 350 4.05 -30.30 4.68
N PRO A 351 4.40 -31.59 4.84
CA PRO A 351 5.25 -32.07 5.93
C PRO A 351 6.73 -31.75 5.69
N LYS A 352 7.03 -30.52 5.28
CA LYS A 352 8.39 -29.99 5.10
C LYS A 352 8.45 -28.50 5.40
N SER A 353 9.54 -28.07 6.01
CA SER A 353 9.74 -26.70 6.47
C SER A 353 11.22 -26.37 6.60
N GLY A 354 11.58 -25.11 6.29
CA GLY A 354 12.90 -24.57 6.60
C GLY A 354 13.03 -24.00 8.01
N SER A 355 11.91 -23.74 8.71
CA SER A 355 11.90 -23.18 10.07
C SER A 355 11.84 -24.24 11.18
N GLY A 356 11.46 -25.48 10.85
CA GLY A 356 11.16 -26.54 11.82
C GLY A 356 9.69 -26.61 12.25
N GLU A 357 8.88 -25.63 11.86
CA GLU A 357 7.45 -25.54 12.14
C GLU A 357 6.64 -25.31 10.86
N PHE A 358 5.31 -25.41 10.92
CA PHE A 358 4.48 -25.55 9.71
C PHE A 358 3.45 -24.44 9.53
N LYS A 359 3.56 -23.31 10.23
CA LYS A 359 2.58 -22.23 10.13
C LYS A 359 2.50 -21.69 8.70
N PHE A 360 1.29 -21.58 8.17
CA PHE A 360 1.04 -20.87 6.92
C PHE A 360 -0.15 -19.94 7.11
N LYS A 361 0.00 -18.67 6.69
CA LYS A 361 -1.02 -17.64 6.87
C LYS A 361 -1.38 -16.98 5.55
N VAL A 362 -2.64 -17.14 5.16
CA VAL A 362 -3.24 -16.44 4.02
C VAL A 362 -3.84 -15.13 4.49
N LEU A 363 -3.44 -14.04 3.85
CA LEU A 363 -3.87 -12.67 4.17
C LEU A 363 -4.91 -12.17 3.16
N SER A 364 -4.83 -12.61 1.90
CA SER A 364 -5.74 -12.17 0.85
C SER A 364 -5.69 -13.04 -0.40
N LEU A 365 -6.77 -13.03 -1.17
CA LEU A 365 -6.79 -13.49 -2.55
C LEU A 365 -7.24 -12.35 -3.46
N MET A 366 -6.57 -12.17 -4.58
CA MET A 366 -6.96 -11.18 -5.57
C MET A 366 -6.93 -11.79 -6.96
N THR A 367 -7.81 -11.40 -7.85
CA THR A 367 -7.82 -11.92 -9.22
C THR A 367 -7.66 -10.80 -10.25
N ALA A 368 -7.13 -11.15 -11.43
CA ALA A 368 -7.18 -10.32 -12.62
C ALA A 368 -7.45 -11.14 -13.85
N SER A 369 -8.13 -10.52 -14.81
CA SER A 369 -8.57 -11.20 -16.02
C SER A 369 -7.45 -11.44 -17.04
N LYS A 370 -6.22 -10.92 -16.84
CA LYS A 370 -5.08 -11.30 -17.70
C LYS A 370 -3.75 -11.45 -16.94
N PRO A 371 -2.90 -12.40 -17.37
CA PRO A 371 -1.51 -12.53 -16.90
C PRO A 371 -0.72 -11.23 -16.98
N GLY A 372 0.11 -10.97 -15.97
CA GLY A 372 1.02 -9.82 -15.93
C GLY A 372 0.36 -8.44 -15.71
N GLN A 373 -0.95 -8.39 -15.50
CA GLN A 373 -1.67 -7.11 -15.28
C GLN A 373 -1.82 -6.74 -13.80
N LEU A 374 -1.46 -7.63 -12.88
CA LEU A 374 -1.37 -7.33 -11.46
C LEU A 374 0.09 -7.25 -11.06
N LYS A 375 0.51 -6.09 -10.56
CA LYS A 375 1.77 -5.95 -9.83
C LYS A 375 1.51 -5.42 -8.44
N PHE A 376 2.19 -6.05 -7.49
CA PHE A 376 2.07 -5.75 -6.08
C PHE A 376 3.41 -5.20 -5.60
N GLY A 377 3.40 -3.98 -5.07
CA GLY A 377 4.56 -3.47 -4.33
C GLY A 377 4.81 -4.36 -3.12
N HIS A 378 6.08 -4.65 -2.85
CA HIS A 378 6.52 -5.65 -1.86
C HIS A 378 6.17 -5.34 -0.39
N GLN A 379 5.44 -4.26 -0.09
CA GLN A 379 5.29 -3.72 1.27
C GLN A 379 3.89 -3.17 1.62
N ALA A 380 2.82 -3.70 1.06
CA ALA A 380 1.49 -3.31 1.52
C ALA A 380 1.15 -4.00 2.86
N GLY A 381 1.44 -3.32 3.97
CA GLY A 381 0.89 -3.66 5.28
C GLY A 381 -0.55 -3.17 5.38
N PHE A 382 -1.49 -4.05 5.70
CA PHE A 382 -2.92 -3.72 5.77
C PHE A 382 -3.35 -3.66 7.24
N ASN A 383 -3.29 -2.47 7.84
CA ASN A 383 -3.82 -2.22 9.18
C ASN A 383 -5.19 -1.53 9.05
N VAL A 384 -6.20 -2.30 8.69
CA VAL A 384 -7.59 -1.83 8.83
C VAL A 384 -8.02 -2.28 10.21
N ARG A 385 -8.22 -1.33 11.12
CA ARG A 385 -8.91 -1.63 12.37
C ARG A 385 -10.31 -2.10 11.96
N PRO A 386 -10.81 -3.26 12.43
CA PRO A 386 -12.22 -3.55 12.33
C PRO A 386 -12.98 -2.33 12.85
N GLU A 387 -14.06 -1.93 12.17
CA GLU A 387 -14.92 -0.84 12.64
C GLU A 387 -15.59 -1.25 13.95
N GLU A 388 -14.85 -1.23 15.05
CA GLU A 388 -15.46 -1.03 16.34
C GLU A 388 -15.96 0.42 16.36
N PRO A 389 -17.21 0.67 16.82
CA PRO A 389 -17.68 2.02 17.01
C PRO A 389 -16.64 2.78 17.84
N ARG A 390 -16.28 4.00 17.41
CA ARG A 390 -15.36 4.86 18.16
C ARG A 390 -15.81 4.88 19.61
N THR A 391 -15.05 4.21 20.46
CA THR A 391 -15.37 4.17 21.89
C THR A 391 -15.14 5.56 22.46
N GLU A 392 -15.91 5.93 23.48
CA GLU A 392 -15.75 7.18 24.24
C GLU A 392 -14.29 7.38 24.68
N LYS A 393 -13.58 6.28 24.98
CA LYS A 393 -12.13 6.25 25.27
C LYS A 393 -11.23 6.72 24.12
N THR A 394 -11.59 6.45 22.87
CA THR A 394 -10.79 6.86 21.70
C THR A 394 -10.96 8.36 21.44
N GLU A 395 -12.18 8.87 21.59
CA GLU A 395 -12.43 10.33 21.52
C GLU A 395 -11.76 11.07 22.68
N GLN A 396 -11.80 10.49 23.87
CA GLN A 396 -11.13 11.02 25.05
C GLN A 396 -9.60 11.01 24.87
N TRP A 397 -9.01 9.96 24.29
CA TRP A 397 -7.57 9.92 24.00
C TRP A 397 -7.14 10.97 22.97
N LEU A 398 -7.94 11.19 21.91
CA LEU A 398 -7.68 12.25 20.93
C LEU A 398 -7.76 13.63 21.59
N THR A 399 -8.81 13.86 22.39
CA THR A 399 -9.01 15.11 23.15
C THR A 399 -7.86 15.36 24.14
N ASP A 400 -7.43 14.34 24.88
CA ASP A 400 -6.31 14.41 25.82
C ASP A 400 -4.96 14.62 25.12
N SER A 401 -4.80 14.07 23.92
CA SER A 401 -3.59 14.27 23.11
C SER A 401 -3.53 15.70 22.58
N THR A 402 -4.64 16.24 22.07
CA THR A 402 -4.75 17.64 21.66
C THR A 402 -4.54 18.60 22.84
N ASN A 403 -5.11 18.29 24.01
CA ASN A 403 -4.94 19.08 25.22
C ASN A 403 -3.49 19.05 25.73
N ARG A 404 -2.81 17.90 25.67
CA ARG A 404 -1.38 17.79 26.01
C ARG A 404 -0.48 18.62 25.08
N VAL A 405 -0.78 18.65 23.78
CA VAL A 405 -0.05 19.51 22.84
C VAL A 405 -0.24 20.99 23.19
N ARG A 406 -1.49 21.42 23.45
CA ARG A 406 -1.81 22.80 23.87
C ARG A 406 -1.20 23.17 25.22
N GLU A 407 -1.08 22.22 26.15
CA GLU A 407 -0.46 22.45 27.46
C GLU A 407 1.06 22.62 27.33
N ARG A 408 1.72 21.79 26.52
CA ARG A 408 3.15 21.94 26.21
C ARG A 408 3.44 23.24 25.47
N GLU A 409 2.52 23.71 24.63
CA GLU A 409 2.57 25.03 24.02
C GLU A 409 2.54 26.14 25.07
N ARG A 410 1.55 26.08 25.99
CA ARG A 410 1.40 27.04 27.08
C ARG A 410 2.62 27.08 28.01
N LYS A 411 3.28 25.94 28.23
CA LYS A 411 4.50 25.83 29.04
C LYS A 411 5.78 26.21 28.29
N GLY A 412 5.69 26.54 27.00
CA GLY A 412 6.85 26.89 26.17
C GLY A 412 7.81 25.72 25.89
N GLU A 413 7.36 24.49 26.18
CA GLU A 413 8.10 23.22 26.06
C GLU A 413 8.05 22.64 24.65
N LEU A 414 7.33 23.31 23.75
CA LEU A 414 7.37 23.00 22.33
C LEU A 414 8.69 23.50 21.72
N PRO A 415 9.33 22.68 20.86
CA PRO A 415 10.55 23.10 20.17
C PRO A 415 10.29 24.37 19.34
N PRO A 416 11.32 25.20 19.07
CA PRO A 416 11.15 26.53 18.47
C PRO A 416 10.32 26.58 17.17
N TRP A 417 10.27 25.49 16.40
CA TRP A 417 9.49 25.38 15.16
C TRP A 417 7.98 25.20 15.38
N ALA A 418 7.55 24.74 16.55
CA ALA A 418 6.13 24.58 16.90
C ALA A 418 5.54 25.84 17.58
N LYS A 419 6.34 26.91 17.76
CA LYS A 419 5.91 28.21 18.33
C LYS A 419 5.31 29.17 17.29
N THR A 420 5.33 28.80 16.01
CA THR A 420 4.88 29.65 14.90
C THR A 420 3.36 29.67 14.69
N GLU A 421 2.59 28.92 15.47
CA GLU A 421 1.14 28.72 15.27
C GLU A 421 0.23 29.76 15.96
N ALA A 422 0.74 30.57 16.88
CA ALA A 422 -0.10 31.45 17.71
C ALA A 422 -0.26 32.90 17.22
N LYS A 423 0.29 33.28 16.04
CA LYS A 423 0.18 34.67 15.52
C LYS A 423 -0.76 34.87 14.33
N ALA A 424 -1.38 33.80 13.80
CA ALA A 424 -2.30 33.88 12.66
C ALA A 424 -3.77 33.63 13.01
N ALA A 425 -4.11 33.50 14.30
CA ALA A 425 -5.48 33.31 14.79
C ALA A 425 -5.90 34.42 15.78
N GLY A 426 -5.54 35.67 15.47
CA GLY A 426 -6.03 36.88 16.13
C GLY A 426 -7.10 37.55 15.28
#